data_AF-N2BQQ3-F1
#
_entry.id   AF-N2BQQ3-F1
#
_cell.length_a   1.000
_cell.length_b   1.000
_cell.length_c   1.000
_cell.angle_alpha   90.00
_cell.angle_beta   90.00
_cell.angle_gamma   90.00
#
_symmetry.space_group_name_H-M   'P 1'
#
loop_
_entity.id
_entity.type
_entity.pdbx_description
1 polymer ?
#
loop_
_entity_poly.entity_id
_entity_poly.type
_entity_poly.pdbx_seq_one_letter_code
_entity_poly.pdbx_strand_id
1 'polypeptide(L)'
;MGVYGPDFTDNLNGSLLGGNAGAFAATHFKIGFNVASLESPLYISFIGGVDGYAGAFGYGLAMYGAELQGRKSFGGRTSLLYSFGGGAANSIYAFTQGKAEAANGGTGDVGYSLFGSLGVDISMTRNLGFYIKAIAKYYNIPASSPVQINNQTITLPHANAWTTMLETGLRF
;
A
#
# COMPACT_ATOMS: atom_id res chain seq x y z
N MET A 1 -17.37 2.44 -9.98
CA MET A 1 -17.73 2.54 -8.55
C MET A 1 -17.93 1.12 -8.04
N GLY A 2 -16.98 0.60 -7.28
CA GLY A 2 -17.15 -0.65 -6.53
C GLY A 2 -17.02 -0.29 -5.06
N VAL A 3 -18.13 -0.31 -4.33
CA VAL A 3 -18.14 -0.25 -2.87
C VAL A 3 -17.98 -1.69 -2.42
N TYR A 4 -16.79 -2.05 -1.93
CA TYR A 4 -16.62 -3.26 -1.13
C TYR A 4 -16.72 -2.83 0.33
N GLY A 5 -17.77 -3.33 0.98
CA GLY A 5 -18.07 -3.08 2.39
C GLY A 5 -17.02 -3.65 3.35
N PRO A 6 -17.15 -3.36 4.66
CA PRO A 6 -16.17 -3.64 5.69
C PRO A 6 -16.09 -5.13 6.12
N ASP A 7 -16.42 -6.09 5.25
CA ASP A 7 -16.50 -7.52 5.60
C ASP A 7 -15.17 -8.26 5.39
N PHE A 8 -14.04 -7.60 5.69
CA PHE A 8 -12.73 -8.28 5.61
C PHE A 8 -12.53 -9.29 6.75
N THR A 9 -13.29 -9.19 7.84
CA THR A 9 -13.16 -10.04 9.02
C THR A 9 -14.07 -11.27 9.00
N ASP A 10 -15.22 -11.24 8.32
CA ASP A 10 -16.23 -12.30 8.41
C ASP A 10 -16.11 -13.39 7.34
N ASN A 11 -15.28 -13.19 6.31
CA ASN A 11 -15.15 -14.12 5.18
C ASN A 11 -13.89 -15.01 5.17
N LEU A 12 -13.07 -14.97 6.23
CA LEU A 12 -12.05 -15.99 6.45
C LEU A 12 -12.68 -17.24 7.08
N ASN A 13 -13.64 -17.82 6.37
CA ASN A 13 -14.22 -19.13 6.71
C ASN A 13 -13.11 -20.18 6.55
N GLY A 14 -12.60 -20.66 7.68
CA GLY A 14 -11.43 -21.53 7.80
C GLY A 14 -11.62 -22.93 7.21
N SER A 15 -11.61 -23.03 5.88
CA SER A 15 -11.77 -24.32 5.18
C SER A 15 -10.82 -24.52 3.99
N LEU A 16 -9.95 -23.56 3.64
CA LEU A 16 -9.15 -23.69 2.41
C LEU A 16 -7.62 -23.66 2.54
N LEU A 17 -7.04 -23.48 3.73
CA LEU A 17 -5.61 -23.70 3.93
C LEU A 17 -5.38 -24.16 5.39
N GLY A 18 -4.51 -25.16 5.57
CA GLY A 18 -4.20 -25.79 6.86
C GLY A 18 -3.97 -24.78 7.98
N GLY A 19 -4.36 -25.15 9.21
CA GLY A 19 -4.65 -24.30 10.37
C GLY A 19 -3.58 -23.35 10.93
N ASN A 20 -2.62 -22.91 10.13
CA ASN A 20 -1.65 -21.83 10.42
C ASN A 20 -1.37 -20.92 9.21
N ALA A 21 -2.08 -21.08 8.08
CA ALA A 21 -1.87 -20.26 6.89
C ALA A 21 -2.54 -18.89 7.06
N GLY A 22 -1.74 -17.86 7.36
CA GLY A 22 -2.22 -16.49 7.31
C GLY A 22 -2.39 -15.97 5.87
N ALA A 23 -3.17 -14.91 5.72
CA ALA A 23 -3.48 -14.28 4.44
C ALA A 23 -2.86 -12.88 4.35
N PHE A 24 -2.34 -12.52 3.18
CA PHE A 24 -1.98 -11.14 2.87
C PHE A 24 -3.20 -10.41 2.30
N ALA A 25 -3.46 -9.21 2.82
CA ALA A 25 -4.55 -8.36 2.41
C ALA A 25 -3.99 -6.96 2.11
N ALA A 26 -4.43 -6.39 1.00
CA ALA A 26 -4.02 -5.06 0.58
C ALA A 26 -5.23 -4.32 0.01
N THR A 27 -5.49 -3.13 0.53
CA THR A 27 -6.53 -2.23 0.01
C THR A 27 -5.91 -0.87 -0.22
N HIS A 28 -5.96 -0.38 -1.46
CA HIS A 28 -5.48 0.96 -1.82
C HIS A 28 -6.57 1.75 -2.54
N PHE A 29 -6.70 3.01 -2.18
CA PHE A 29 -7.49 3.99 -2.89
C PHE A 29 -6.58 5.11 -3.40
N LYS A 30 -6.91 5.61 -4.59
CA LYS A 30 -6.22 6.73 -5.22
C LYS A 30 -7.23 7.61 -5.91
N ILE A 31 -7.21 8.89 -5.59
CA ILE A 31 -7.98 9.92 -6.29
C ILE A 31 -7.02 11.01 -6.72
N GLY A 32 -7.15 11.52 -7.95
CA GLY A 32 -6.26 12.55 -8.45
C GLY A 32 -6.88 13.36 -9.57
N PHE A 33 -6.29 14.52 -9.80
CA PHE A 33 -6.69 15.44 -10.85
C PHE A 33 -5.49 15.77 -11.73
N ASN A 34 -5.73 15.87 -13.04
CA ASN A 34 -4.70 16.26 -14.00
C ASN A 34 -4.50 17.78 -13.93
N VAL A 35 -3.26 18.21 -13.74
CA VAL A 35 -2.84 19.62 -13.71
C VAL A 35 -2.07 20.03 -14.97
N ALA A 36 -1.83 19.11 -15.90
CA ALA A 36 -1.12 19.39 -17.16
C ALA A 36 -1.96 19.00 -18.38
N SER A 37 -1.35 19.06 -19.57
CA SER A 37 -2.02 18.77 -20.83
C SER A 37 -2.47 17.31 -20.93
N LEU A 38 -3.39 17.04 -21.87
CA LEU A 38 -3.86 15.67 -22.14
C LEU A 38 -2.77 14.79 -22.78
N GLU A 39 -1.78 15.40 -23.46
CA GLU A 39 -0.71 14.68 -24.16
C GLU A 39 0.46 14.29 -23.24
N SER A 40 0.66 15.06 -22.17
CA SER A 40 1.66 14.80 -21.12
C SER A 40 1.01 15.05 -19.76
N PRO A 41 0.10 14.15 -19.35
CA PRO A 41 -0.68 14.37 -18.14
C PRO A 41 0.22 14.30 -16.90
N LEU A 42 -0.08 15.18 -15.97
CA LEU A 42 0.56 15.28 -14.66
C LEU A 42 -0.56 15.27 -13.62
N TYR A 43 -0.63 14.21 -12.85
CA TYR A 43 -1.64 14.05 -11.81
C TYR A 43 -1.06 14.40 -10.45
N ILE A 44 -1.78 15.23 -9.72
CA ILE A 44 -1.64 15.29 -8.26
C ILE A 44 -2.69 14.33 -7.71
N SER A 45 -2.24 13.34 -6.96
CA SER A 45 -3.09 12.29 -6.41
C SER A 45 -2.97 12.21 -4.90
N PHE A 46 -4.10 12.04 -4.23
CA PHE A 46 -4.14 11.59 -2.85
C PHE A 46 -4.29 10.08 -2.84
N ILE A 47 -3.42 9.43 -2.07
CA ILE A 47 -3.42 7.99 -1.91
C ILE A 47 -3.69 7.65 -0.46
N GLY A 48 -4.33 6.52 -0.26
CA GLY A 48 -4.27 5.86 1.02
C GLY A 48 -4.53 4.38 0.86
N GLY A 49 -4.15 3.63 1.86
CA GLY A 49 -4.32 2.19 1.84
C GLY A 49 -3.75 1.53 3.07
N VAL A 50 -4.06 0.25 3.17
CA VAL A 50 -3.57 -0.63 4.22
C VAL A 50 -3.04 -1.89 3.55
N ASP A 51 -1.79 -2.21 3.84
CA ASP A 51 -1.15 -3.48 3.47
C ASP A 51 -0.99 -4.30 4.73
N GLY A 52 -1.30 -5.59 4.73
CA GLY A 52 -1.18 -6.38 5.93
C GLY A 52 -1.17 -7.88 5.72
N TYR A 53 -0.81 -8.57 6.78
CA TYR A 53 -0.84 -10.01 6.93
C TYR A 53 -1.69 -10.35 8.15
N ALA A 54 -2.66 -11.24 7.97
CA ALA A 54 -3.51 -11.77 9.02
C ALA A 54 -3.18 -13.26 9.24
N GLY A 55 -2.56 -13.58 10.37
CA GLY A 55 -2.28 -14.95 10.84
C GLY A 55 -2.41 -15.04 12.36
N ALA A 56 -1.73 -16.00 13.01
CA ALA A 56 -1.68 -16.08 14.48
C ALA A 56 -1.12 -14.80 15.14
N PHE A 57 -0.29 -14.06 14.39
CA PHE A 57 0.09 -12.68 14.64
C PHE A 57 -0.21 -11.88 13.38
N GLY A 58 -0.94 -10.78 13.53
CA GLY A 58 -1.28 -9.88 12.43
C GLY A 58 -0.43 -8.62 12.44
N TYR A 59 0.01 -8.21 11.25
CA TYR A 59 0.72 -6.96 11.04
C TYR A 59 0.11 -6.22 9.86
N GLY A 60 -0.15 -4.93 10.03
CA GLY A 60 -0.65 -4.04 8.99
C GLY A 60 0.19 -2.76 8.93
N LEU A 61 0.24 -2.16 7.76
CA LEU A 61 0.83 -0.87 7.46
C LEU A 61 -0.25 -0.02 6.79
N ALA A 62 -0.79 0.93 7.53
CA ALA A 62 -1.65 1.97 6.98
C ALA A 62 -0.79 3.12 6.46
N MET A 63 -1.12 3.63 5.28
CA MET A 63 -0.46 4.79 4.69
C MET A 63 -1.50 5.74 4.09
N TYR A 64 -1.25 7.03 4.20
CA TYR A 64 -1.98 8.06 3.47
C TYR A 64 -1.04 9.19 3.10
N GLY A 65 -1.20 9.75 1.91
CA GLY A 65 -0.26 10.72 1.40
C GLY A 65 -0.65 11.30 0.06
N ALA A 66 0.30 11.98 -0.55
CA ALA A 66 0.16 12.55 -1.87
C ALA A 66 1.24 12.04 -2.81
N GLU A 67 0.88 11.89 -4.07
CA GLU A 67 1.74 11.45 -5.17
C GLU A 67 1.62 12.42 -6.34
N LEU A 68 2.77 12.79 -6.90
CA LEU A 68 2.85 13.39 -8.21
C LEU A 68 3.17 12.29 -9.22
N GLN A 69 2.27 12.06 -10.17
CA GLN A 69 2.42 11.04 -11.20
C GLN A 69 2.36 11.68 -12.58
N GLY A 70 3.33 11.36 -13.43
CA GLY A 70 3.36 11.90 -14.78
C GLY A 70 3.63 10.84 -15.84
N ARG A 71 3.22 11.18 -17.05
CA ARG A 71 3.58 10.48 -18.28
C ARG A 71 4.20 11.47 -19.24
N LYS A 72 5.41 11.18 -19.72
CA LYS A 72 6.08 11.98 -20.76
C LYS A 72 6.26 11.16 -22.02
N SER A 73 5.64 11.58 -23.11
CA SER A 73 5.79 10.94 -24.42
C SER A 73 6.99 11.53 -25.16
N PHE A 74 7.86 10.69 -25.73
CA PHE A 74 9.08 11.15 -26.40
C PHE A 74 8.96 11.28 -27.93
N GLY A 75 7.72 11.34 -28.45
CA GLY A 75 7.46 11.26 -29.89
C GLY A 75 7.67 9.82 -30.38
N GLY A 76 6.62 9.21 -30.93
CA GLY A 76 6.63 7.80 -31.32
C GLY A 76 5.86 6.92 -30.34
N ARG A 77 6.29 5.67 -30.20
CA ARG A 77 5.55 4.61 -29.47
C ARG A 77 5.90 4.51 -28.00
N THR A 78 6.85 5.30 -27.50
CA THR A 78 7.40 5.16 -26.15
C THR A 78 7.05 6.35 -25.28
N SER A 79 6.64 6.07 -24.03
CA SER A 79 6.43 7.08 -22.99
C SER A 79 7.16 6.69 -21.70
N LEU A 80 7.73 7.68 -21.02
CA LEU A 80 8.19 7.54 -19.64
C LEU A 80 7.00 7.61 -18.69
N LEU A 81 6.95 6.69 -17.75
CA LEU A 81 6.07 6.71 -16.59
C LEU A 81 6.92 7.05 -15.37
N TYR A 82 6.50 8.04 -14.59
CA TYR A 82 7.19 8.38 -13.35
C TYR A 82 6.19 8.76 -12.27
N SER A 83 6.54 8.45 -11.02
CA SER A 83 5.82 8.99 -9.88
C SER A 83 6.74 9.17 -8.68
N PHE A 84 6.39 10.15 -7.85
CA PHE A 84 7.04 10.39 -6.58
C PHE A 84 6.03 10.96 -5.60
N GLY A 85 6.09 10.50 -4.36
CA GLY A 85 5.18 10.91 -3.32
C GLY A 85 5.65 10.51 -1.94
N GLY A 86 4.87 10.94 -0.97
CA GLY A 86 5.09 10.64 0.42
C GLY A 86 3.89 10.99 1.27
N GLY A 87 3.94 10.56 2.51
CA GLY A 87 2.86 10.77 3.45
C GLY A 87 3.13 10.18 4.82
N ALA A 88 2.08 10.08 5.60
CA ALA A 88 2.12 9.45 6.90
C ALA A 88 1.99 7.92 6.77
N ALA A 89 2.63 7.22 7.68
CA ALA A 89 2.57 5.78 7.80
C ALA A 89 2.32 5.37 9.24
N ASN A 90 1.55 4.31 9.46
CA ASN A 90 1.22 3.79 10.76
C ASN A 90 1.22 2.26 10.74
N SER A 91 1.81 1.64 11.75
CA SER A 91 1.79 0.18 11.91
C SER A 91 0.64 -0.25 12.79
N ILE A 92 -0.10 -1.26 12.36
CA ILE A 92 -1.22 -1.86 13.08
C ILE A 92 -0.79 -3.28 13.46
N TYR A 93 -0.88 -3.62 14.74
CA TYR A 93 -0.58 -4.97 15.21
C TYR A 93 -1.85 -5.63 15.74
N ALA A 94 -2.09 -6.88 15.35
CA ALA A 94 -3.22 -7.67 15.83
C ALA A 94 -2.69 -8.93 16.52
N PHE A 95 -3.13 -9.15 17.76
CA PHE A 95 -2.72 -10.30 18.56
C PHE A 95 -3.89 -11.27 18.72
N THR A 96 -3.74 -12.51 18.25
CA THR A 96 -4.74 -13.57 18.46
C THR A 96 -4.52 -14.23 19.81
N GLN A 97 -4.84 -13.55 20.90
CA GLN A 97 -5.02 -14.21 22.21
C GLN A 97 -6.40 -13.85 22.75
N GLY A 98 -7.24 -14.87 22.93
CA GLY A 98 -8.59 -14.76 23.50
C GLY A 98 -9.58 -14.03 22.58
N LYS A 99 -10.67 -14.69 22.18
CA LYS A 99 -11.75 -14.11 21.34
C LYS A 99 -12.42 -12.85 21.93
N ALA A 100 -12.08 -12.44 23.16
CA ALA A 100 -12.55 -11.23 23.82
C ALA A 100 -11.56 -10.05 23.79
N GLU A 101 -10.28 -10.27 23.43
CA GLU A 101 -9.22 -9.24 23.47
C GLU A 101 -8.60 -8.96 22.09
N ALA A 102 -9.04 -9.66 21.04
CA ALA A 102 -8.65 -9.43 19.64
C ALA A 102 -8.93 -7.99 19.14
N ALA A 103 -9.63 -7.16 19.93
CA ALA A 103 -9.89 -5.75 19.67
C ALA A 103 -8.78 -4.79 20.17
N ASN A 104 -7.79 -5.27 20.95
CA ASN A 104 -6.71 -4.42 21.49
C ASN A 104 -5.52 -4.33 20.53
N GLY A 105 -5.78 -4.04 19.25
CA GLY A 105 -4.72 -3.82 18.28
C GLY A 105 -3.93 -2.56 18.65
N GLY A 106 -2.68 -2.73 19.09
CA GLY A 106 -1.80 -1.61 19.34
C GLY A 106 -1.47 -0.91 18.02
N THR A 107 -1.86 0.35 17.88
CA THR A 107 -1.38 1.21 16.80
C THR A 107 -0.02 1.76 17.19
N GLY A 108 0.96 1.62 16.30
CA GLY A 108 2.23 2.32 16.42
C GLY A 108 2.03 3.83 16.38
N ASP A 109 3.07 4.57 16.74
CA ASP A 109 3.07 6.02 16.54
C ASP A 109 3.13 6.33 15.03
N VAL A 110 2.69 7.53 14.64
CA VAL A 110 2.66 7.91 13.22
C VAL A 110 4.07 8.26 12.75
N GLY A 111 4.54 7.53 11.73
CA GLY A 111 5.77 7.81 11.00
C GLY A 111 5.51 8.40 9.62
N TYR A 112 6.49 8.25 8.74
CA TYR A 112 6.40 8.69 7.34
C TYR A 112 6.68 7.56 6.36
N SER A 113 6.16 7.72 5.15
CA SER A 113 6.43 6.87 4.00
C SER A 113 6.79 7.71 2.79
N LEU A 114 7.74 7.22 2.01
CA LEU A 114 8.14 7.75 0.72
C LEU A 114 7.93 6.67 -0.31
N PHE A 115 7.40 7.02 -1.47
CA PHE A 115 7.16 6.06 -2.53
C PHE A 115 7.32 6.71 -3.89
N GLY A 116 7.71 5.92 -4.86
CA GLY A 116 7.87 6.38 -6.22
C GLY A 116 7.97 5.23 -7.19
N SER A 117 7.87 5.58 -8.46
CA SER A 117 8.01 4.61 -9.53
C SER A 117 8.66 5.23 -10.75
N LEU A 118 9.34 4.40 -11.52
CA LEU A 118 9.93 4.75 -12.80
C LEU A 118 9.70 3.60 -13.77
N GLY A 119 9.20 3.92 -14.95
CA GLY A 119 8.83 2.90 -15.93
C GLY A 119 8.74 3.43 -17.34
N VAL A 120 8.51 2.51 -18.26
CA VAL A 120 8.38 2.78 -19.69
C VAL A 120 7.10 2.11 -20.19
N ASP A 121 6.30 2.86 -20.94
CA ASP A 121 5.16 2.37 -21.72
C ASP A 121 5.57 2.32 -23.19
N ILE A 122 5.35 1.17 -23.84
CA ILE A 122 5.64 0.94 -25.25
C ILE A 122 4.35 0.52 -25.95
N SER A 123 3.93 1.33 -26.92
CA SER A 123 2.78 1.08 -27.77
C SER A 123 3.16 0.08 -28.87
N MET A 124 2.52 -1.09 -28.89
CA MET A 124 2.70 -2.11 -29.92
C MET A 124 1.82 -1.80 -31.15
N THR A 125 0.56 -1.46 -30.90
CA THR A 125 -0.41 -1.01 -31.90
C THR A 125 -1.10 0.28 -31.43
N ARG A 126 -2.14 0.74 -32.14
CA ARG A 126 -2.94 1.90 -31.71
C ARG A 126 -3.72 1.63 -30.41
N ASN A 127 -4.02 0.37 -30.12
CA ASN A 127 -4.92 -0.06 -29.03
C ASN A 127 -4.27 -1.11 -28.11
N LEU A 128 -2.97 -1.34 -28.26
CA LEU A 128 -2.25 -2.29 -27.42
C LEU A 128 -0.87 -1.73 -27.12
N GLY A 129 -0.54 -1.70 -25.85
CA GLY A 129 0.80 -1.43 -25.35
C GLY A 129 1.14 -2.37 -24.21
N PHE A 130 2.41 -2.39 -23.85
CA PHE A 130 2.85 -2.96 -22.60
C PHE A 130 3.60 -1.90 -21.82
N TYR A 131 3.64 -2.05 -20.50
CA TYR A 131 4.48 -1.23 -19.66
C TYR A 131 5.29 -2.09 -18.70
N ILE A 132 6.44 -1.57 -18.31
CA ILE A 132 7.29 -2.08 -17.25
C ILE A 132 7.63 -0.93 -16.32
N LYS A 133 7.51 -1.14 -15.01
CA LYS A 133 7.65 -0.09 -14.00
C LYS A 133 8.30 -0.66 -12.75
N ALA A 134 9.42 -0.08 -12.35
CA ALA A 134 10.00 -0.33 -11.05
C ALA A 134 9.32 0.59 -10.02
N ILE A 135 8.93 0.04 -8.88
CA ILE A 135 8.29 0.74 -7.78
C ILE A 135 9.19 0.57 -6.55
N ALA A 136 9.44 1.67 -5.86
CA ALA A 136 10.15 1.67 -4.59
C ALA A 136 9.28 2.35 -3.53
N LYS A 137 9.24 1.76 -2.33
CA LYS A 137 8.59 2.32 -1.15
C LYS A 137 9.55 2.22 0.02
N TYR A 138 9.58 3.26 0.84
CA TYR A 138 10.28 3.30 2.12
C TYR A 138 9.30 3.76 3.18
N TYR A 139 9.36 3.15 4.35
CA TYR A 139 8.69 3.69 5.52
C TYR A 139 9.62 3.74 6.72
N ASN A 140 9.33 4.66 7.62
CA ASN A 140 10.01 4.83 8.89
C ASN A 140 8.97 5.21 9.94
N ILE A 141 8.75 4.30 10.88
CA ILE A 141 7.73 4.39 11.92
C ILE A 141 8.44 4.37 13.28
N PRO A 142 8.30 5.43 14.10
CA PRO A 142 8.87 5.47 15.45
C PRO A 142 8.38 4.29 16.29
N ALA A 143 9.15 3.93 17.33
CA ALA A 143 8.66 3.01 18.35
C ALA A 143 7.37 3.58 18.96
N SER A 144 6.40 2.73 19.28
CA SER A 144 5.14 3.21 19.84
C SER A 144 5.36 3.80 21.23
N SER A 145 4.47 4.71 21.64
CA SER A 145 4.28 4.94 23.07
C SER A 145 3.94 3.62 23.79
N PRO A 146 4.32 3.44 25.07
CA PRO A 146 4.02 2.20 25.80
C PRO A 146 2.51 1.96 25.89
N VAL A 147 2.06 0.77 25.49
CA VAL A 147 0.65 0.34 25.54
C VAL A 147 0.50 -0.76 26.58
N GLN A 148 -0.59 -0.74 27.33
CA GLN A 148 -0.93 -1.82 28.26
C GLN A 148 -1.72 -2.90 27.51
N ILE A 149 -1.16 -4.10 27.45
CA ILE A 149 -1.84 -5.29 26.94
C ILE A 149 -1.74 -6.34 28.05
N ASN A 150 -2.87 -6.82 28.55
CA ASN A 150 -2.95 -7.87 29.58
C ASN A 150 -2.12 -7.54 30.83
N ASN A 151 -2.24 -6.30 31.31
CA ASN A 151 -1.50 -5.73 32.45
C ASN A 151 0.04 -5.76 32.30
N GLN A 152 0.54 -5.96 31.08
CA GLN A 152 1.94 -5.80 30.72
C GLN A 152 2.12 -4.56 29.87
N THR A 153 3.17 -3.80 30.18
CA THR A 153 3.57 -2.65 29.38
C THR A 153 4.40 -3.15 28.22
N ILE A 154 3.89 -2.98 27.00
CA ILE A 154 4.54 -3.40 25.77
C ILE A 154 4.82 -2.14 24.94
N THR A 155 6.02 -2.10 24.35
CA THR A 155 6.40 -1.09 23.36
C THR A 155 6.62 -1.79 22.03
N LEU A 156 5.94 -1.31 21.00
CA LEU A 156 6.18 -1.79 19.64
C LEU A 156 7.49 -1.17 19.14
N PRO A 157 8.41 -1.96 18.59
CA PRO A 157 9.73 -1.46 18.20
C PRO A 157 9.62 -0.48 17.03
N HIS A 158 10.66 0.35 16.90
CA HIS A 158 10.90 1.14 15.69
C HIS A 158 10.93 0.23 14.46
N ALA A 159 10.22 0.63 13.41
CA ALA A 159 10.11 -0.17 12.19
C ALA A 159 10.46 0.70 10.97
N ASN A 160 11.42 0.23 10.18
CA ASN A 160 11.71 0.78 8.88
C ASN A 160 11.98 -0.33 7.86
N ALA A 161 11.58 -0.11 6.61
CA ALA A 161 11.91 -1.03 5.55
C ALA A 161 11.85 -0.36 4.18
N TRP A 162 12.59 -0.95 3.24
CA TRP A 162 12.46 -0.68 1.82
C TRP A 162 11.76 -1.86 1.15
N THR A 163 10.76 -1.56 0.33
CA THR A 163 10.11 -2.52 -0.55
C THR A 163 10.35 -2.09 -1.99
N THR A 164 10.81 -3.02 -2.81
CA THR A 164 10.95 -2.81 -4.25
C THR A 164 10.09 -3.84 -4.98
N MET A 165 9.47 -3.42 -6.07
CA MET A 165 8.57 -4.24 -6.87
C MET A 165 8.77 -3.92 -8.35
N LEU A 166 8.69 -4.95 -9.18
CA LEU A 166 8.59 -4.80 -10.62
C LEU A 166 7.14 -5.06 -11.04
N GLU A 167 6.53 -4.06 -11.67
CA GLU A 167 5.19 -4.15 -12.24
C GLU A 167 5.30 -4.21 -13.76
N THR A 168 4.65 -5.20 -14.35
CA THR A 168 4.48 -5.31 -15.81
C THR A 168 3.01 -5.46 -16.12
N GLY A 169 2.53 -4.80 -17.16
CA GLY A 169 1.14 -4.92 -17.55
C GLY A 169 0.88 -4.59 -19.00
N LEU A 170 -0.33 -4.94 -19.45
CA LEU A 170 -0.84 -4.63 -20.77
C LEU A 170 -1.75 -3.39 -20.69
N ARG A 171 -1.65 -2.55 -21.70
CA ARG A 171 -2.49 -1.37 -21.90
C ARG A 171 -3.35 -1.61 -23.14
N PHE A 172 -4.66 -1.43 -23.00
CA PHE A 172 -5.64 -1.54 -24.07
C PHE A 172 -6.24 -0.16 -24.38
#